data_AF-A0A1V6FXZ3-F1
#
_entry.id   AF-A0A1V6FXZ3-F1
#
_cell.length_a   1.000
_cell.length_b   1.000
_cell.length_c   1.000
_cell.angle_alpha   90.00
_cell.angle_beta   90.00
_cell.angle_gamma   90.00
#
_symmetry.space_group_name_H-M   'P 1'
#
loop_
_entity.id
_entity.type
_entity.pdbx_description
1 polymer ?
#
loop_
_entity_poly.entity_id
_entity_poly.type
_entity_poly.pdbx_seq_one_letter_code
_entity_poly.pdbx_strand_id
1 'polypeptide(L)'
;MSRQKHADLHLVLAESLMNDLLLLIQNGFSLRFKEACSVNTFLCGRLGVSREYIEERIQTIFLDGKPVDDLDTAMVRNGSSLALSAAMPGLVGAAMRRGGYYGQLRSTITYRARPSPGDREEGLAHVKIFNLLMHDLGPGLLRKGILVPSGDLAAFLSRLPAAFWAGCSLVRLAGETISSVHLLREGRLSRYELIGLTVETEP
;
A
#
# COMPACT_ATOMS: atom_id res chain seq x y z
N MET A 1 3.43 29.12 -6.47
CA MET A 1 4.60 28.35 -6.00
C MET A 1 4.39 26.91 -6.45
N SER A 2 5.32 26.35 -7.24
CA SER A 2 5.21 24.98 -7.74
C SER A 2 5.42 24.00 -6.58
N ARG A 3 4.47 23.09 -6.31
CA ARG A 3 4.65 22.02 -5.31
C ARG A 3 5.77 21.09 -5.81
N GLN A 4 6.68 20.70 -4.92
CA GLN A 4 7.61 19.61 -5.25
C GLN A 4 6.78 18.32 -5.39
N LYS A 5 6.98 17.55 -6.47
CA LYS A 5 6.14 16.37 -6.75
C LYS A 5 6.30 15.27 -5.69
N HIS A 6 7.47 15.15 -5.06
CA HIS A 6 7.78 14.07 -4.15
C HIS A 6 8.79 14.48 -3.08
N ALA A 7 8.68 13.88 -1.89
CA ALA A 7 9.76 13.83 -0.90
C ALA A 7 9.70 12.52 -0.12
N ASP A 8 10.83 12.14 0.47
CA ASP A 8 10.92 10.97 1.32
C ASP A 8 10.88 11.38 2.79
N LEU A 9 10.07 10.68 3.58
CA LEU A 9 10.01 10.75 5.03
C LEU A 9 10.53 9.42 5.59
N HIS A 10 11.63 9.48 6.31
CA HIS A 10 12.20 8.35 7.02
C HIS A 10 12.00 8.53 8.52
N LEU A 11 11.41 7.51 9.16
CA LEU A 11 11.19 7.46 10.60
C LEU A 11 11.98 6.29 11.19
N VAL A 12 12.70 6.53 12.29
CA VAL A 12 13.24 5.47 13.14
C VAL A 12 12.52 5.54 14.48
N LEU A 13 11.97 4.43 14.92
CA LEU A 13 11.12 4.34 16.11
C LEU A 13 11.29 3.02 16.84
N ALA A 14 10.87 2.95 18.11
CA ALA A 14 10.83 1.70 18.86
C ALA A 14 9.88 0.68 18.20
N GLU A 15 10.24 -0.61 18.17
CA GLU A 15 9.46 -1.66 17.50
C GLU A 15 7.99 -1.72 17.96
N SER A 16 7.74 -1.45 19.24
CA SER A 16 6.39 -1.41 19.82
C SER A 16 5.44 -0.39 19.15
N LEU A 17 5.98 0.66 18.53
CA LEU A 17 5.22 1.74 17.88
C LEU A 17 4.90 1.45 16.40
N MET A 18 5.44 0.37 15.83
CA MET A 18 5.17 0.00 14.43
C MET A 18 3.66 -0.19 14.16
N ASN A 19 2.95 -0.78 15.12
CA ASN A 19 1.52 -1.06 14.98
C ASN A 19 0.67 0.20 14.85
N ASP A 20 1.09 1.31 15.44
CA ASP A 20 0.38 2.59 15.34
C ASP A 20 0.36 3.09 13.89
N LEU A 21 1.46 2.88 13.15
CA LEU A 21 1.58 3.26 11.73
C LEU A 21 0.79 2.36 10.79
N LEU A 22 0.40 1.15 11.20
CA LEU A 22 -0.41 0.26 10.36
C LEU A 22 -1.78 0.87 10.04
N LEU A 23 -2.32 1.70 10.93
CA LEU A 23 -3.58 2.41 10.70
C LEU A 23 -3.53 3.32 9.47
N LEU A 24 -2.34 3.84 9.10
CA LEU A 24 -2.16 4.62 7.88
C LEU A 24 -2.43 3.77 6.62
N ILE A 25 -2.02 2.50 6.65
CA ILE A 25 -2.12 1.56 5.53
C ILE A 25 -3.59 1.23 5.21
N GLN A 26 -4.50 1.33 6.18
CA GLN A 26 -5.94 1.05 6.01
C GLN A 26 -6.60 1.96 4.98
N ASN A 27 -6.12 3.20 4.83
CA ASN A 27 -6.66 4.15 3.86
C ASN A 27 -6.22 3.82 2.42
N GLY A 28 -5.27 2.89 2.26
CA GLY A 28 -4.62 2.58 1.01
C GLY A 28 -3.35 3.42 0.81
N PHE A 29 -2.45 2.89 0.00
CA PHE A 29 -1.16 3.50 -0.30
C PHE A 29 -0.78 3.18 -1.75
N SER A 30 0.24 3.83 -2.29
CA SER A 30 0.74 3.58 -3.63
C SER A 30 2.10 2.90 -3.61
N LEU A 31 2.33 2.02 -4.59
CA LEU A 31 3.64 1.44 -4.88
C LEU A 31 4.06 1.79 -6.29
N ARG A 32 5.35 2.13 -6.44
CA ARG A 32 5.95 2.38 -7.74
C ARG A 32 6.41 1.09 -8.39
N PHE A 33 6.25 0.99 -9.71
CA PHE A 33 6.80 -0.09 -10.51
C PHE A 33 7.35 0.45 -11.84
N LYS A 34 8.27 -0.31 -12.44
CA LYS A 34 9.05 0.13 -13.61
C LYS A 34 8.33 -0.07 -14.93
N GLU A 35 7.58 -1.16 -15.03
CA GLU A 35 6.87 -1.58 -16.24
C GLU A 35 5.61 -2.33 -15.83
N ALA A 36 4.59 -2.29 -16.69
CA ALA A 36 3.36 -3.03 -16.45
C ALA A 36 3.66 -4.53 -16.29
N CYS A 37 3.10 -5.14 -15.26
CA CYS A 37 3.39 -6.53 -14.93
C CYS A 37 2.13 -7.25 -14.45
N SER A 38 2.19 -8.57 -14.37
CA SER A 38 1.06 -9.34 -13.86
C SER A 38 0.82 -9.05 -12.37
N VAL A 39 -0.40 -9.30 -11.88
CA VAL A 39 -0.71 -9.21 -10.44
C VAL A 39 0.24 -10.09 -9.64
N ASN A 40 0.57 -11.29 -10.13
CA ASN A 40 1.52 -12.18 -9.48
C ASN A 40 2.91 -11.52 -9.34
N THR A 41 3.48 -11.03 -10.44
CA THR A 41 4.78 -10.35 -10.43
C THR A 41 4.77 -9.10 -9.55
N PHE A 42 3.69 -8.33 -9.56
CA PHE A 42 3.52 -7.16 -8.72
C PHE A 42 3.52 -7.52 -7.23
N LEU A 43 2.75 -8.53 -6.83
CA LEU A 43 2.65 -8.95 -5.43
C LEU A 43 3.98 -9.54 -4.92
N CYS A 44 4.60 -10.43 -5.69
CA CYS A 44 5.89 -11.01 -5.32
C CYS A 44 7.01 -9.97 -5.28
N GLY A 45 7.08 -9.09 -6.29
CA GLY A 45 8.17 -8.13 -6.42
C GLY A 45 8.02 -6.88 -5.56
N ARG A 46 6.83 -6.29 -5.48
CA ARG A 46 6.58 -5.01 -4.79
C ARG A 46 6.04 -5.19 -3.39
N LEU A 47 5.06 -6.08 -3.21
CA LEU A 47 4.55 -6.41 -1.87
C LEU A 47 5.55 -7.29 -1.12
N GLY A 48 6.31 -8.13 -1.83
CA GLY A 48 7.30 -9.02 -1.23
C GLY A 48 6.74 -10.26 -0.59
N VAL A 49 5.57 -10.70 -1.03
CA VAL A 49 4.94 -11.93 -0.57
C VAL A 49 5.36 -13.10 -1.43
N SER A 50 5.47 -14.30 -0.86
CA SER A 50 5.74 -15.49 -1.66
C SER A 50 4.49 -15.94 -2.42
N ARG A 51 4.67 -16.78 -3.44
CA ARG A 51 3.53 -17.34 -4.20
C ARG A 51 2.62 -18.16 -3.29
N GLU A 52 3.21 -18.93 -2.39
CA GLU A 52 2.52 -19.75 -1.40
C GLU A 52 1.67 -18.87 -0.48
N TYR A 53 2.21 -17.75 0.01
CA TYR A 53 1.45 -16.80 0.82
C TYR A 53 0.24 -16.22 0.04
N ILE A 54 0.43 -15.87 -1.23
CA ILE A 54 -0.68 -15.37 -2.06
C ILE A 54 -1.79 -16.42 -2.19
N GLU A 55 -1.43 -17.68 -2.39
CA GLU A 55 -2.38 -18.79 -2.58
C GLU A 55 -3.13 -19.14 -1.29
N GLU A 56 -2.43 -19.20 -0.16
CA GLU A 56 -2.99 -19.63 1.13
C GLU A 56 -3.70 -18.51 1.88
N ARG A 57 -3.13 -17.30 1.85
CA ARG A 57 -3.55 -16.18 2.72
C ARG A 57 -4.32 -15.10 1.98
N ILE A 58 -4.11 -14.89 0.68
CA ILE A 58 -4.81 -13.84 -0.09
C ILE A 58 -5.92 -14.48 -0.95
N GLN A 59 -7.09 -14.67 -0.33
CA GLN A 59 -8.21 -15.36 -0.97
C GLN A 59 -8.99 -14.47 -1.95
N THR A 60 -8.95 -13.15 -1.79
CA THR A 60 -9.70 -12.25 -2.67
C THR A 60 -8.80 -11.12 -3.15
N ILE A 61 -8.75 -10.96 -4.47
CA ILE A 61 -8.02 -9.89 -5.14
C ILE A 61 -8.98 -9.23 -6.11
N PHE A 62 -9.08 -7.91 -6.02
CA PHE A 62 -9.69 -7.09 -7.06
C PHE A 62 -8.62 -6.24 -7.74
N LEU A 63 -8.74 -6.12 -9.06
CA LEU A 63 -7.99 -5.20 -9.89
C LEU A 63 -8.99 -4.28 -10.60
N ASP A 64 -8.87 -2.98 -10.39
CA ASP A 64 -9.76 -1.95 -10.94
C ASP A 64 -11.24 -2.23 -10.65
N GLY A 65 -11.52 -2.68 -9.42
CA GLY A 65 -12.86 -3.03 -8.94
C GLY A 65 -13.39 -4.39 -9.42
N LYS A 66 -12.61 -5.15 -10.18
CA LYS A 66 -13.01 -6.44 -10.73
C LYS A 66 -12.27 -7.60 -10.07
N PRO A 67 -12.96 -8.70 -9.72
CA PRO A 67 -12.30 -9.86 -9.13
C PRO A 67 -11.30 -10.47 -10.11
N VAL A 68 -10.16 -10.93 -9.59
CA VAL A 68 -9.07 -11.56 -10.35
C VAL A 68 -9.01 -13.06 -10.05
N ASP A 69 -9.20 -13.86 -11.08
CA ASP A 69 -9.13 -15.32 -11.01
C ASP A 69 -7.74 -15.85 -11.38
N ASP A 70 -7.13 -15.28 -12.42
CA ASP A 70 -5.81 -15.64 -12.92
C ASP A 70 -4.84 -14.47 -12.70
N LEU A 71 -3.85 -14.71 -11.83
CA LEU A 71 -2.88 -13.70 -11.41
C LEU A 71 -1.77 -13.46 -12.43
N ASP A 72 -1.52 -14.44 -13.29
CA ASP A 72 -0.45 -14.39 -14.28
C ASP A 72 -0.91 -13.63 -15.53
N THR A 73 -2.22 -13.57 -15.80
CA THR A 73 -2.79 -12.82 -16.95
C THR A 73 -3.40 -11.46 -16.58
N ALA A 74 -3.74 -11.22 -15.32
CA ALA A 74 -4.24 -9.92 -14.87
C ALA A 74 -3.09 -8.90 -14.77
N MET A 75 -3.20 -7.79 -15.51
CA MET A 75 -2.09 -6.84 -15.68
C MET A 75 -2.28 -5.57 -14.84
N VAL A 76 -1.33 -5.31 -13.94
CA VAL A 76 -1.21 -4.07 -13.19
C VAL A 76 -0.55 -3.01 -14.08
N ARG A 77 -1.24 -1.88 -14.25
CA ARG A 77 -0.81 -0.75 -15.07
C ARG A 77 -0.79 0.53 -14.24
N ASN A 78 -0.26 1.59 -14.85
CA ASN A 78 -0.20 2.89 -14.18
C ASN A 78 -1.62 3.36 -13.84
N GLY A 79 -1.85 3.74 -12.59
CA GLY A 79 -3.17 4.13 -12.07
C GLY A 79 -4.06 2.95 -11.66
N SER A 80 -3.61 1.69 -11.80
CA SER A 80 -4.40 0.53 -11.37
C SER A 80 -4.64 0.55 -9.86
N SER A 81 -5.81 0.08 -9.44
CA SER A 81 -6.18 -0.09 -8.03
C SER A 81 -6.32 -1.57 -7.68
N LEU A 82 -5.53 -2.03 -6.70
CA LEU A 82 -5.59 -3.38 -6.15
C LEU A 82 -6.22 -3.37 -4.76
N ALA A 83 -7.19 -4.26 -4.54
CA ALA A 83 -7.72 -4.56 -3.22
C ALA A 83 -7.42 -6.01 -2.85
N LEU A 84 -6.80 -6.22 -1.69
CA LEU A 84 -6.36 -7.53 -1.19
C LEU A 84 -7.08 -7.86 0.11
N SER A 85 -7.63 -9.06 0.21
CA SER A 85 -8.28 -9.54 1.44
C SER A 85 -8.01 -11.01 1.71
N ALA A 86 -7.82 -11.35 2.99
CA ALA A 86 -7.66 -12.74 3.42
C ALA A 86 -8.94 -13.54 3.37
N ALA A 87 -10.07 -12.89 3.59
CA ALA A 87 -11.39 -13.50 3.56
C ALA A 87 -12.43 -12.40 3.45
N MET A 88 -13.38 -12.54 2.55
CA MET A 88 -14.61 -11.75 2.64
C MET A 88 -15.69 -12.62 3.28
N PRO A 89 -16.29 -12.22 4.42
CA PRO A 89 -17.39 -12.97 5.01
C PRO A 89 -18.69 -12.80 4.19
N GLY A 90 -19.64 -13.72 4.40
CA GLY A 90 -20.97 -13.66 3.80
C GLY A 90 -21.06 -14.15 2.35
N LEU A 91 -22.26 -14.13 1.78
CA LEU A 91 -22.55 -14.66 0.45
C LEU A 91 -21.77 -13.93 -0.66
N VAL A 92 -21.65 -12.60 -0.56
CA VAL A 92 -20.83 -11.79 -1.47
C VAL A 92 -19.37 -12.22 -1.39
N GLY A 93 -18.85 -12.46 -0.20
CA GLY A 93 -17.48 -12.92 -0.03
C GLY A 93 -17.22 -14.32 -0.57
N ALA A 94 -18.16 -15.26 -0.34
CA ALA A 94 -18.11 -16.60 -0.92
C ALA A 94 -18.08 -16.56 -2.47
N ALA A 95 -18.82 -15.64 -3.07
CA ALA A 95 -18.84 -15.41 -4.52
C ALA A 95 -17.61 -14.65 -5.05
N MET A 96 -16.83 -13.96 -4.19
CA MET A 96 -15.64 -13.16 -4.55
C MET A 96 -14.30 -13.84 -4.20
N ARG A 97 -14.32 -14.99 -3.51
CA ARG A 97 -13.14 -15.82 -3.24
C ARG A 97 -12.53 -16.38 -4.53
N ARG A 98 -11.23 -16.17 -4.75
CA ARG A 98 -10.43 -16.76 -5.84
C ARG A 98 -10.43 -18.29 -5.73
N GLY A 99 -10.67 -18.98 -6.84
CA GLY A 99 -10.77 -20.45 -6.87
C GLY A 99 -11.91 -21.05 -6.05
N GLY A 100 -12.89 -20.24 -5.61
CA GLY A 100 -14.03 -20.70 -4.82
C GLY A 100 -15.11 -21.38 -5.68
N TYR A 101 -15.88 -22.29 -5.06
CA TYR A 101 -16.98 -23.05 -5.69
C TYR A 101 -18.01 -22.16 -6.41
N TYR A 102 -18.26 -20.96 -5.90
CA TYR A 102 -19.21 -19.99 -6.45
C TYR A 102 -18.62 -19.05 -7.51
N GLY A 103 -17.38 -19.29 -7.98
CA GLY A 103 -16.70 -18.42 -8.94
C GLY A 103 -17.45 -18.21 -10.26
N GLN A 104 -18.29 -19.18 -10.68
CA GLN A 104 -19.10 -19.05 -11.91
C GLN A 104 -20.11 -17.89 -11.84
N LEU A 105 -20.57 -17.53 -10.63
CA LEU A 105 -21.54 -16.44 -10.41
C LEU A 105 -20.96 -15.04 -10.70
N ARG A 106 -19.63 -14.89 -10.80
CA ARG A 106 -18.96 -13.62 -11.12
C ARG A 106 -18.31 -13.57 -12.50
N SER A 107 -18.50 -14.59 -13.33
CA SER A 107 -17.83 -14.73 -14.64
C SER A 107 -18.03 -13.56 -15.62
N THR A 108 -19.12 -12.81 -15.47
CA THR A 108 -19.42 -11.60 -16.25
C THR A 108 -18.63 -10.36 -15.81
N ILE A 109 -18.19 -10.32 -14.54
CA ILE A 109 -17.56 -9.14 -13.91
C ILE A 109 -16.06 -9.33 -13.60
N THR A 110 -15.52 -10.54 -13.75
CA THR A 110 -14.09 -10.85 -13.62
C THR A 110 -13.24 -9.98 -14.54
N TYR A 111 -12.07 -9.55 -14.05
CA TYR A 111 -11.11 -8.79 -14.84
C TYR A 111 -10.71 -9.56 -16.10
N ARG A 112 -10.70 -8.88 -17.25
CA ARG A 112 -10.16 -9.39 -18.51
C ARG A 112 -9.16 -8.37 -19.03
N ALA A 113 -7.93 -8.82 -19.27
CA ALA A 113 -6.90 -7.97 -19.84
C ALA A 113 -7.38 -7.40 -21.19
N ARG A 114 -7.25 -6.08 -21.36
CA ARG A 114 -7.33 -5.44 -22.67
C ARG A 114 -5.94 -4.93 -23.03
N PRO A 115 -5.47 -5.11 -24.27
CA PRO A 115 -4.23 -4.49 -24.73
C PRO A 115 -4.40 -2.96 -24.70
N SER A 116 -3.39 -2.25 -24.21
CA SER A 116 -3.32 -0.78 -24.29
C SER A 116 -1.88 -0.37 -24.65
N PRO A 117 -1.66 0.61 -25.53
CA PRO A 117 -0.33 1.18 -25.73
C PRO A 117 0.09 1.93 -24.46
N GLY A 118 1.30 1.67 -23.94
CA GLY A 118 1.84 2.33 -22.74
C GLY A 118 2.55 1.43 -21.70
N ASP A 119 2.67 0.13 -21.95
CA ASP A 119 3.15 -0.86 -20.95
C ASP A 119 4.63 -0.71 -20.48
N ARG A 120 5.39 0.26 -21.00
CA ARG A 120 6.83 0.47 -20.69
C ARG A 120 7.14 1.70 -19.82
N GLU A 121 6.13 2.42 -19.34
CA GLU A 121 6.35 3.58 -18.47
C GLU A 121 6.30 3.21 -16.99
N GLU A 122 7.10 3.91 -16.17
CA GLU A 122 6.98 3.83 -14.71
C GLU A 122 5.57 4.17 -14.28
N GLY A 123 5.02 3.39 -13.35
CA GLY A 123 3.64 3.56 -12.91
C GLY A 123 3.49 3.52 -11.39
N LEU A 124 2.33 4.02 -10.95
CA LEU A 124 1.85 3.94 -9.58
C LEU A 124 0.62 3.04 -9.54
N ALA A 125 0.67 2.01 -8.71
CA ALA A 125 -0.49 1.18 -8.40
C ALA A 125 -0.96 1.49 -6.98
N HIS A 126 -2.25 1.76 -6.83
CA HIS A 126 -2.89 2.00 -5.55
C HIS A 126 -3.25 0.66 -4.93
N VAL A 127 -2.84 0.41 -3.69
CA VAL A 127 -3.04 -0.85 -2.99
C VAL A 127 -3.82 -0.60 -1.73
N LYS A 128 -4.86 -1.40 -1.51
CA LYS A 128 -5.64 -1.42 -0.28
C LYS A 128 -5.66 -2.82 0.29
N ILE A 129 -5.23 -2.95 1.54
CA ILE A 129 -5.17 -4.22 2.26
C ILE A 129 -6.29 -4.21 3.28
N PHE A 130 -7.14 -5.23 3.23
CA PHE A 130 -8.26 -5.41 4.15
C PHE A 130 -7.98 -6.52 5.16
N ASN A 131 -8.68 -6.44 6.29
CA ASN A 131 -8.67 -7.41 7.38
C ASN A 131 -7.26 -7.62 7.99
N LEU A 132 -7.02 -8.83 8.51
CA LEU A 132 -5.83 -9.19 9.26
C LEU A 132 -4.53 -9.21 8.43
N LEU A 133 -4.60 -9.21 7.09
CA LEU A 133 -3.42 -9.15 6.21
C LEU A 133 -2.55 -7.92 6.46
N MET A 134 -3.14 -6.84 6.98
CA MET A 134 -2.41 -5.62 7.29
C MET A 134 -1.35 -5.84 8.38
N HIS A 135 -1.61 -6.68 9.40
CA HIS A 135 -0.64 -6.96 10.44
C HIS A 135 0.52 -7.81 9.93
N ASP A 136 0.23 -8.73 9.01
CA ASP A 136 1.24 -9.59 8.39
C ASP A 136 2.14 -8.81 7.41
N LEU A 137 1.55 -7.95 6.58
CA LEU A 137 2.25 -7.30 5.46
C LEU A 137 2.75 -5.90 5.80
N GLY A 138 2.06 -5.19 6.68
CA GLY A 138 2.27 -3.77 6.91
C GLY A 138 3.67 -3.40 7.41
N PRO A 139 4.26 -4.10 8.40
CA PRO A 139 5.63 -3.82 8.83
C PRO A 139 6.65 -3.97 7.70
N GLY A 140 6.50 -5.01 6.87
CA GLY A 140 7.37 -5.23 5.71
C GLY A 140 7.22 -4.14 4.64
N LEU A 141 6.00 -3.65 4.43
CA LEU A 141 5.71 -2.56 3.50
C LEU A 141 6.29 -1.22 3.97
N LEU A 142 6.13 -0.89 5.25
CA LEU A 142 6.68 0.34 5.82
C LEU A 142 8.21 0.35 5.79
N ARG A 143 8.86 -0.79 6.02
CA ARG A 143 10.33 -0.91 5.88
C ARG A 143 10.82 -0.75 4.44
N LYS A 144 10.05 -1.23 3.47
CA LYS A 144 10.38 -1.10 2.04
C LYS A 144 10.09 0.30 1.48
N GLY A 145 9.15 1.00 2.08
CA GLY A 145 8.67 2.29 1.64
C GLY A 145 7.32 2.19 0.93
N ILE A 146 6.39 3.05 1.33
CA ILE A 146 5.09 3.23 0.69
C ILE A 146 4.91 4.68 0.26
N LEU A 147 4.14 4.93 -0.80
CA LEU A 147 3.81 6.28 -1.23
C LEU A 147 2.44 6.67 -0.72
N VAL A 148 2.34 7.81 -0.04
CA VAL A 148 1.09 8.30 0.57
C VAL A 148 0.86 9.75 0.17
N PRO A 149 -0.39 10.16 -0.09
CA PRO A 149 -0.72 11.57 -0.28
C PRO A 149 -0.28 12.39 0.94
N SER A 150 0.39 13.52 0.69
CA SER A 150 0.97 14.34 1.77
C SER A 150 -0.07 14.85 2.78
N GLY A 151 -1.29 15.15 2.30
CA GLY A 151 -2.41 15.57 3.14
C GLY A 151 -2.86 14.49 4.10
N ASP A 152 -3.02 13.26 3.60
CA ASP A 152 -3.44 12.11 4.40
C ASP A 152 -2.38 11.76 5.44
N LEU A 153 -1.10 11.77 5.05
CA LEU A 153 0.01 11.53 5.95
C LEU A 153 0.10 12.61 7.04
N ALA A 154 -0.03 13.89 6.67
CA ALA A 154 0.00 14.99 7.64
C ALA A 154 -1.15 14.89 8.65
N ALA A 155 -2.37 14.64 8.16
CA ALA A 155 -3.55 14.46 9.01
C ALA A 155 -3.38 13.26 9.95
N PHE A 156 -2.83 12.16 9.45
CA PHE A 156 -2.56 10.97 10.26
C PHE A 156 -1.51 11.24 11.36
N LEU A 157 -0.33 11.77 10.99
CA LEU A 157 0.77 12.04 11.92
C LEU A 157 0.37 13.05 13.01
N SER A 158 -0.47 14.04 12.68
CA SER A 158 -0.97 15.03 13.65
C SER A 158 -1.87 14.44 14.74
N ARG A 159 -2.46 13.26 14.51
CA ARG A 159 -3.33 12.56 15.46
C ARG A 159 -2.58 11.57 16.35
N LEU A 160 -1.31 11.30 16.05
CA LEU A 160 -0.50 10.40 16.86
C LEU A 160 -0.20 11.04 18.23
N PRO A 161 -0.27 10.26 19.32
CA PRO A 161 -0.05 10.78 20.66
C PRO A 161 1.40 11.23 20.87
N ALA A 162 1.65 12.11 21.83
CA ALA A 162 3.01 12.55 22.17
C ALA A 162 3.95 11.38 22.53
N ALA A 163 3.41 10.31 23.11
CA ALA A 163 4.15 9.08 23.43
C ALA A 163 4.76 8.40 22.19
N PHE A 164 4.07 8.44 21.04
CA PHE A 164 4.61 7.93 19.78
C PHE A 164 5.87 8.70 19.38
N TRP A 165 5.81 10.04 19.44
CA TRP A 165 6.93 10.89 19.07
C TRP A 165 8.09 10.81 20.06
N ALA A 166 7.83 10.50 21.33
CA ALA A 166 8.87 10.27 22.33
C ALA A 166 9.67 8.99 22.04
N GLY A 167 9.05 7.97 21.45
CA GLY A 167 9.73 6.75 21.00
C GLY A 167 10.26 6.82 19.56
N CYS A 168 10.26 7.99 18.93
CA CYS A 168 10.85 8.21 17.61
C CYS A 168 12.25 8.81 17.77
N SER A 169 13.29 8.03 17.47
CA SER A 169 14.69 8.43 17.62
C SER A 169 15.18 9.29 16.45
N LEU A 170 14.59 9.14 15.26
CA LEU A 170 14.95 9.91 14.07
C LEU A 170 13.74 10.23 13.20
N VAL A 171 13.67 11.49 12.76
CA VAL A 171 12.77 11.93 11.70
C VAL A 171 13.62 12.63 10.64
N ARG A 172 13.62 12.11 9.41
CA ARG A 172 14.27 12.74 8.26
C ARG A 172 13.26 13.02 7.16
N LEU A 173 13.18 14.26 6.71
CA LEU A 173 12.34 14.67 5.59
C LEU A 173 13.22 15.24 4.48
N ALA A 174 13.08 14.71 3.25
CA ALA A 174 13.89 15.10 2.10
C ALA A 174 15.42 15.02 2.40
N GLY A 175 15.82 14.03 3.20
CA GLY A 175 17.21 13.81 3.60
C GLY A 175 17.68 14.62 4.82
N GLU A 176 16.94 15.63 5.26
CA GLU A 176 17.27 16.50 6.40
C GLU A 176 16.67 15.97 7.70
N THR A 177 17.48 15.85 8.75
CA THR A 177 16.98 15.53 10.10
C THR A 177 16.20 16.72 10.66
N ILE A 178 14.96 16.47 11.08
CA ILE A 178 14.07 17.49 11.67
C ILE A 178 13.42 16.95 12.94
N SER A 179 13.03 17.82 13.87
CA SER A 179 12.23 17.39 15.02
C SER A 179 10.78 17.08 14.61
N SER A 180 10.10 16.21 15.36
CA SER A 180 8.66 15.95 15.22
C SER A 180 7.80 17.22 15.24
N VAL A 181 8.12 18.18 16.12
CA VAL A 181 7.42 19.49 16.19
C VAL A 181 7.52 20.25 14.87
N HIS A 182 8.68 20.26 14.23
CA HIS A 182 8.88 20.92 12.93
C HIS A 182 8.26 20.15 11.77
N LEU A 183 8.21 18.81 11.84
CA LEU A 183 7.51 17.96 10.87
C LEU A 183 6.01 18.27 10.85
N LEU A 184 5.40 18.40 12.04
CA LEU A 184 3.96 18.60 12.22
C LEU A 184 3.49 20.04 12.01
N ARG A 185 4.39 21.00 11.76
CA ARG A 185 3.99 22.36 11.43
C ARG A 185 3.15 22.38 10.16
N GLU A 186 2.05 23.14 10.22
CA GLU A 186 1.15 23.30 9.08
C GLU A 186 1.91 23.66 7.80
N GLY A 187 1.53 23.00 6.71
CA GLY A 187 2.12 23.23 5.40
C GLY A 187 3.52 22.65 5.19
N ARG A 188 4.16 21.99 6.17
CA ARG A 188 5.48 21.38 5.96
C ARG A 188 5.41 20.21 4.98
N LEU A 189 4.56 19.21 5.26
CA LEU A 189 4.33 18.08 4.36
C LEU A 189 3.50 18.47 3.12
N SER A 190 2.59 19.43 3.25
CA SER A 190 1.71 19.88 2.16
C SER A 190 2.44 20.61 1.02
N ARG A 191 3.75 20.89 1.17
CA ARG A 191 4.65 21.33 0.08
C ARG A 191 4.82 20.27 -1.00
N TYR A 192 4.58 19.01 -0.63
CA TYR A 192 4.71 17.84 -1.48
C TYR A 192 3.34 17.32 -1.89
N GLU A 193 3.26 16.63 -3.02
CA GLU A 193 2.04 15.93 -3.44
C GLU A 193 1.98 14.52 -2.83
N LEU A 194 3.05 13.75 -3.03
CA LEU A 194 3.24 12.42 -2.48
C LEU A 194 4.48 12.38 -1.58
N ILE A 195 4.38 11.61 -0.50
CA ILE A 195 5.50 11.33 0.39
C ILE A 195 5.83 9.83 0.34
N GLY A 196 7.10 9.51 0.09
CA GLY A 196 7.64 8.18 0.30
C GLY A 196 7.92 7.97 1.78
N LEU A 197 7.06 7.23 2.48
CA LEU A 197 7.23 6.91 3.89
C LEU A 197 7.99 5.59 4.03
N THR A 198 9.15 5.64 4.68
CA THR A 198 9.93 4.47 5.08
C THR A 198 10.12 4.48 6.60
N VAL A 199 9.99 3.31 7.23
CA VAL A 199 10.09 3.15 8.68
C VAL A 199 11.10 2.08 9.02
N GLU A 200 12.01 2.42 9.91
CA GLU A 200 12.95 1.49 10.56
C GLU A 200 12.61 1.36 12.04
N THR A 201 12.86 0.19 12.60
CA THR A 201 12.57 -0.13 14.00
C THR A 201 13.84 -0.42 14.77
N GLU A 202 13.96 0.19 15.94
CA GLU A 202 15.00 -0.12 16.93
C GLU A 202 14.39 -0.95 18.09
N PRO A 203 15.17 -1.85 18.69
CA PRO A 203 14.71 -2.67 19.82
C PRO A 203 14.41 -1.86 21.08
#